data_AF-A0A0D6KUD1-F1
#
_entry.id   AF-A0A0D6KUD1-F1
#
_cell.length_a   1.000
_cell.length_b   1.000
_cell.length_c   1.000
_cell.angle_alpha   90.00
_cell.angle_beta   90.00
_cell.angle_gamma   90.00
#
_symmetry.space_group_name_H-M   'P 1'
#
loop_
_entity.id
_entity.type
_entity.pdbx_description
1 polymer ?
#
loop_
_entity_poly.entity_id
_entity_poly.type
_entity_poly.pdbx_seq_one_letter_code
_entity_poly.pdbx_strand_id
1 'polypeptide(L)'
;MLEIGIELLQNLGAQINESPTPADIQQSIQEIIDLIGDRQVADFVNLQVMTDANKIAIAQIASSIMSAAFTSGSPLYPLLATFLVKLFLQYGNISISATNYACYSLVVCNMQQNIDLAAQFGQLSLNVVSKFDDKTTKPEVFFLLGCFILHRTSHLKETLTLLREGYTLGLEVGNLEYAGYIAILNDL
;
A
#
# COMPACT_ATOMS: atom_id res chain seq x y z
N MET A 1 2.22 -11.07 17.24
CA MET A 1 2.88 -10.55 16.01
C MET A 1 2.65 -9.05 15.88
N LEU A 2 1.40 -8.57 15.91
CA LEU A 2 1.10 -7.13 15.88
C LEU A 2 1.73 -6.37 17.04
N GLU A 3 1.50 -6.80 18.29
CA GLU A 3 2.08 -6.16 19.48
C GLU A 3 3.61 -6.03 19.40
N ILE A 4 4.30 -7.13 19.10
CA ILE A 4 5.77 -7.16 18.91
C ILE A 4 6.21 -6.20 17.79
N GLY A 5 5.48 -6.16 16.68
CA GLY A 5 5.78 -5.24 15.57
C GLY A 5 5.64 -3.78 15.97
N ILE A 6 4.60 -3.44 16.73
CA ILE A 6 4.39 -2.07 17.24
C ILE A 6 5.47 -1.71 18.27
N GLU A 7 5.80 -2.60 19.19
CA GLU A 7 6.88 -2.41 20.17
C GLU A 7 8.21 -2.13 19.46
N LEU A 8 8.55 -2.92 18.45
CA LEU A 8 9.77 -2.70 17.65
C LEU A 8 9.77 -1.34 16.94
N LEU A 9 8.63 -0.92 16.39
CA LEU A 9 8.48 0.39 15.75
C LEU A 9 8.68 1.53 16.76
N GLN A 10 8.10 1.42 17.94
CA GLN A 10 8.26 2.39 19.03
C GLN A 10 9.71 2.48 19.51
N ASN A 11 10.41 1.33 19.64
CA ASN A 11 11.82 1.28 19.99
C ASN A 11 12.72 1.96 18.95
N LEU A 12 12.30 1.99 17.68
CA LEU A 12 12.99 2.71 16.60
C LEU A 12 12.57 4.19 16.49
N GLY A 13 11.70 4.66 17.39
CA GLY A 13 11.23 6.05 17.47
C GLY A 13 9.98 6.37 16.67
N ALA A 14 9.27 5.38 16.14
CA ALA A 14 7.97 5.60 15.49
C ALA A 14 6.86 5.77 16.54
N GLN A 15 6.12 6.87 16.44
CA GLN A 15 4.97 7.12 17.31
C GLN A 15 3.71 6.50 16.69
N ILE A 16 3.31 5.34 17.20
CA ILE A 16 2.12 4.61 16.74
C ILE A 16 1.20 4.37 17.93
N ASN A 17 -0.06 4.82 17.79
CA ASN A 17 -1.12 4.51 18.74
C ASN A 17 -1.54 3.04 18.56
N GLU A 18 -1.37 2.22 19.60
CA GLU A 18 -1.73 0.78 19.60
C GLU A 18 -3.25 0.54 19.52
N SER A 19 -4.05 1.52 19.91
CA SER A 19 -5.52 1.45 19.91
C SER A 19 -6.10 2.69 19.22
N PRO A 20 -5.91 2.82 17.90
CA PRO A 20 -6.40 3.98 17.17
C PRO A 20 -7.92 4.03 17.16
N THR A 21 -8.44 5.23 17.42
CA THR A 21 -9.83 5.56 17.24
C THR A 21 -10.11 5.90 15.76
N PRO A 22 -11.38 5.89 15.32
CA PRO A 22 -11.74 6.40 13.99
C PRO A 22 -11.28 7.84 13.75
N ALA A 23 -11.24 8.67 14.80
CA ALA A 23 -10.76 10.05 14.71
C ALA A 23 -9.25 10.12 14.44
N ASP A 24 -8.44 9.25 15.06
CA ASP A 24 -7.00 9.19 14.82
C ASP A 24 -6.68 8.80 13.37
N ILE A 25 -7.48 7.89 12.81
CA ILE A 25 -7.35 7.46 11.42
C ILE A 25 -7.73 8.62 10.47
N GLN A 26 -8.86 9.28 10.72
CA GLN A 26 -9.28 10.43 9.90
C GLN A 26 -8.26 11.57 9.96
N GLN A 27 -7.69 11.84 11.12
CA GLN A 27 -6.62 12.81 11.30
C GLN A 27 -5.36 12.41 10.51
N SER A 28 -4.96 11.13 10.57
CA SER A 28 -3.79 10.64 9.82
C SER A 28 -3.98 10.72 8.30
N ILE A 29 -5.22 10.58 7.82
CA ILE A 29 -5.56 10.82 6.41
C ILE A 29 -5.46 12.31 6.08
N GLN A 30 -6.00 13.19 6.93
CA GLN A 30 -5.94 14.64 6.70
C GLN A 30 -4.49 15.11 6.61
N GLU A 31 -3.61 14.59 7.46
CA GLU A 31 -2.17 14.89 7.40
C GLU A 31 -1.53 14.48 6.07
N ILE A 32 -2.00 13.42 5.42
CA ILE A 32 -1.55 13.07 4.07
C ILE A 32 -2.04 14.11 3.06
N ILE A 33 -3.30 14.53 3.14
CA ILE A 33 -3.84 15.58 2.25
C ILE A 33 -3.02 16.87 2.41
N ASP A 34 -2.70 17.26 3.64
CA ASP A 34 -1.90 18.44 3.94
C ASP A 34 -0.46 18.28 3.43
N LEU A 35 0.13 17.08 3.57
CA LEU A 35 1.44 16.77 3.00
C LEU A 35 1.42 16.83 1.47
N ILE A 36 0.37 16.38 0.80
CA ILE A 36 0.22 16.48 -0.66
C ILE A 36 0.23 17.95 -1.08
N GLY A 37 -0.60 18.77 -0.41
CA GLY A 37 -0.78 20.19 -0.73
C GLY A 37 -1.30 20.37 -2.15
N ASP A 38 -0.72 21.32 -2.89
CA ASP A 38 -1.11 21.63 -4.27
C ASP A 38 -0.48 20.71 -5.33
N ARG A 39 0.30 19.69 -4.91
CA ARG A 39 1.00 18.77 -5.82
C ARG A 39 0.06 17.69 -6.35
N GLN A 40 0.35 17.15 -7.53
CA GLN A 40 -0.41 16.01 -8.03
C GLN A 40 0.12 14.72 -7.42
N VAL A 41 -0.77 13.78 -7.08
CA VAL A 41 -0.38 12.46 -6.54
C VAL A 41 0.58 11.73 -7.49
N ALA A 42 0.40 11.92 -8.81
CA ALA A 42 1.27 11.35 -9.84
C ALA A 42 2.73 11.80 -9.72
N ASP A 43 3.00 13.01 -9.20
CA ASP A 43 4.36 13.55 -9.06
C ASP A 43 5.18 12.78 -8.03
N PHE A 44 4.53 12.07 -7.09
CA PHE A 44 5.24 11.35 -6.02
C PHE A 44 6.00 10.13 -6.52
N VAL A 45 5.78 9.68 -7.76
CA VAL A 45 6.67 8.69 -8.39
C VAL A 45 8.10 9.21 -8.48
N ASN A 46 8.28 10.53 -8.59
CA ASN A 46 9.58 11.19 -8.78
C ASN A 46 10.30 11.50 -7.47
N LEU A 47 9.74 11.15 -6.32
CA LEU A 47 10.46 11.29 -5.05
C LEU A 47 11.78 10.53 -5.10
N GLN A 48 12.77 11.06 -4.36
CA GLN A 48 14.09 10.45 -4.20
C GLN A 48 13.96 9.03 -3.61
N VAL A 49 14.98 8.21 -3.84
CA VAL A 49 15.09 6.93 -3.13
C VAL A 49 15.44 7.22 -1.67
N MET A 50 14.69 6.66 -0.72
CA MET A 50 15.00 6.80 0.70
C MET A 50 16.34 6.15 1.02
N THR A 51 17.22 6.85 1.72
CA THR A 51 18.56 6.35 2.11
C THR A 51 18.79 6.27 3.62
N ASP A 52 17.89 6.85 4.42
CA ASP A 52 17.98 6.79 5.88
C ASP A 52 17.68 5.36 6.36
N ALA A 53 18.69 4.68 6.89
CA ALA A 53 18.60 3.29 7.30
C ALA A 53 17.55 3.05 8.39
N ASN A 54 17.36 4.00 9.31
CA ASN A 54 16.36 3.87 10.36
C ASN A 54 14.95 4.00 9.79
N LYS A 55 14.71 4.95 8.88
CA LYS A 55 13.40 5.08 8.21
C LYS A 55 13.08 3.89 7.33
N ILE A 56 14.08 3.32 6.64
CA ILE A 56 13.91 2.08 5.87
C ILE A 56 13.51 0.92 6.78
N ALA A 57 14.19 0.73 7.92
CA ALA A 57 13.87 -0.33 8.86
C ALA A 57 12.44 -0.19 9.43
N ILE A 58 12.05 1.03 9.81
CA ILE A 58 10.69 1.35 10.25
C ILE A 58 9.68 1.00 9.16
N ALA A 59 9.92 1.38 7.90
CA ALA A 59 9.02 1.09 6.79
C ALA A 59 8.86 -0.42 6.57
N GLN A 60 9.96 -1.17 6.62
CA GLN A 60 9.96 -2.63 6.44
C GLN A 60 9.21 -3.35 7.57
N ILE A 61 9.42 -2.96 8.83
CA ILE A 61 8.72 -3.55 9.98
C ILE A 61 7.23 -3.22 9.93
N ALA A 62 6.87 -1.96 9.68
CA ALA A 62 5.47 -1.56 9.57
C ALA A 62 4.77 -2.29 8.42
N SER A 63 5.44 -2.45 7.27
CA SER A 63 4.89 -3.19 6.13
C SER A 63 4.74 -4.69 6.42
N SER A 64 5.65 -5.31 7.18
CA SER A 64 5.60 -6.76 7.44
C SER A 64 4.44 -7.18 8.34
N ILE A 65 3.89 -6.26 9.14
CA ILE A 65 2.74 -6.52 10.01
C ILE A 65 1.40 -6.12 9.38
N MET A 66 1.40 -5.53 8.17
CA MET A 66 0.18 -5.08 7.47
C MET A 66 -0.81 -6.22 7.21
N SER A 67 -0.35 -7.38 6.70
CA SER A 67 -1.23 -8.52 6.39
C SER A 67 -1.91 -9.08 7.64
N ALA A 68 -1.20 -9.12 8.77
CA ALA A 68 -1.77 -9.53 10.06
C ALA A 68 -2.80 -8.52 10.56
N ALA A 69 -2.54 -7.22 10.39
CA ALA A 69 -3.48 -6.16 10.78
C ALA A 69 -4.76 -6.21 9.92
N PHE A 70 -4.62 -6.45 8.62
CA PHE A 70 -5.73 -6.58 7.69
C PHE A 70 -6.63 -7.78 8.01
N THR A 71 -6.04 -8.96 8.10
CA THR A 71 -6.77 -10.23 8.27
C THR A 71 -7.44 -10.36 9.64
N SER A 72 -6.91 -9.69 10.67
CA SER A 72 -7.54 -9.62 11.99
C SER A 72 -8.66 -8.57 12.10
N GLY A 73 -8.87 -7.74 11.07
CA GLY A 73 -9.80 -6.61 11.12
C GLY A 73 -9.36 -5.51 12.09
N SER A 74 -8.06 -5.42 12.38
CA SER A 74 -7.52 -4.47 13.34
C SER A 74 -7.59 -3.02 12.82
N PRO A 75 -7.98 -2.04 13.65
CA PRO A 75 -7.92 -0.63 13.28
C PRO A 75 -6.47 -0.13 13.10
N LEU A 76 -5.46 -0.94 13.44
CA LEU A 76 -4.06 -0.66 13.11
C LEU A 76 -3.79 -0.69 11.61
N TYR A 77 -4.55 -1.44 10.81
CA TYR A 77 -4.32 -1.49 9.36
C TYR A 77 -4.38 -0.11 8.68
N PRO A 78 -5.48 0.66 8.80
CA PRO A 78 -5.53 1.99 8.20
C PRO A 78 -4.54 2.98 8.84
N LEU A 79 -4.23 2.83 10.13
CA LEU A 79 -3.20 3.65 10.78
C LEU A 79 -1.79 3.37 10.21
N LEU A 80 -1.42 2.12 10.02
CA LEU A 80 -0.14 1.73 9.44
C LEU A 80 -0.04 2.14 7.97
N ALA A 81 -1.11 1.98 7.20
CA ALA A 81 -1.16 2.43 5.81
C ALA A 81 -0.90 3.95 5.70
N THR A 82 -1.58 4.74 6.53
CA THR A 82 -1.39 6.20 6.54
C THR A 82 0.01 6.58 7.04
N PHE A 83 0.51 5.92 8.09
CA PHE A 83 1.86 6.10 8.61
C PHE A 83 2.94 5.88 7.53
N LEU A 84 2.84 4.77 6.78
CA LEU A 84 3.78 4.43 5.71
C LEU A 84 3.75 5.45 4.58
N VAL A 85 2.55 5.88 4.15
CA VAL A 85 2.42 6.92 3.12
C VAL A 85 3.05 8.24 3.56
N LYS A 86 2.78 8.70 4.79
CA LYS A 86 3.41 9.91 5.34
C LYS A 86 4.94 9.79 5.32
N LEU A 87 5.47 8.64 5.73
CA LEU A 87 6.90 8.37 5.74
C LEU A 87 7.50 8.46 4.32
N PHE A 88 6.86 7.88 3.31
CA PHE A 88 7.36 7.95 1.93
C PHE A 88 7.29 9.36 1.34
N LEU A 89 6.21 10.09 1.59
CA LEU A 89 6.06 11.48 1.13
C LEU A 89 7.11 12.42 1.72
N GLN A 90 7.59 12.14 2.94
CA GLN A 90 8.58 12.96 3.64
C GLN A 90 10.03 12.55 3.32
N TYR A 91 10.30 11.25 3.21
CA TYR A 91 11.68 10.73 3.16
C TYR A 91 12.06 10.07 1.84
N GLY A 92 11.11 9.92 0.91
CA GLY A 92 11.33 9.30 -0.39
C GLY A 92 10.77 7.88 -0.48
N ASN A 93 10.77 7.36 -1.70
CA ASN A 93 10.25 6.02 -1.98
C ASN A 93 11.31 4.95 -1.82
N ILE A 94 10.86 3.74 -1.53
CA ILE A 94 11.61 2.49 -1.65
C ILE A 94 10.72 1.48 -2.37
N SER A 95 11.24 0.30 -2.71
CA SER A 95 10.46 -0.70 -3.45
C SER A 95 9.10 -1.01 -2.80
N ILE A 96 9.08 -1.23 -1.48
CA ILE A 96 7.86 -1.53 -0.73
C ILE A 96 6.83 -0.38 -0.68
N SER A 97 7.22 0.84 -1.09
CA SER A 97 6.27 1.96 -1.20
C SER A 97 5.16 1.65 -2.20
N ALA A 98 5.43 0.86 -3.25
CA ALA A 98 4.42 0.48 -4.23
C ALA A 98 3.23 -0.26 -3.59
N THR A 99 3.49 -1.37 -2.90
CA THR A 99 2.44 -2.13 -2.19
C THR A 99 1.70 -1.25 -1.20
N ASN A 100 2.42 -0.41 -0.46
CA ASN A 100 1.80 0.40 0.59
C ASN A 100 0.99 1.59 0.05
N TYR A 101 1.29 2.11 -1.15
CA TYR A 101 0.38 3.01 -1.85
C TYR A 101 -0.90 2.29 -2.32
N ALA A 102 -0.82 1.02 -2.73
CA ALA A 102 -2.01 0.22 -3.01
C ALA A 102 -2.84 -0.03 -1.75
N CYS A 103 -2.20 -0.38 -0.62
CA CYS A 103 -2.88 -0.51 0.68
C CYS A 103 -3.59 0.79 1.10
N TYR A 104 -2.94 1.94 0.93
CA TYR A 104 -3.58 3.23 1.22
C TYR A 104 -4.75 3.54 0.27
N SER A 105 -4.64 3.18 -1.01
CA SER A 105 -5.76 3.27 -1.95
C SER A 105 -6.99 2.50 -1.44
N LEU A 106 -6.81 1.29 -0.88
CA LEU A 106 -7.90 0.53 -0.25
C LEU A 106 -8.51 1.28 0.94
N VAL A 107 -7.68 1.86 1.80
CA VAL A 107 -8.13 2.61 2.98
C VAL A 107 -8.99 3.79 2.59
N VAL A 108 -8.53 4.62 1.65
CA VAL A 108 -9.27 5.80 1.18
C VAL A 108 -10.57 5.39 0.49
N CYS A 109 -10.54 4.33 -0.32
CA CYS A 109 -11.73 3.82 -0.99
C CYS A 109 -12.79 3.34 0.01
N ASN A 110 -12.41 2.58 1.03
CA ASN A 110 -13.37 1.97 1.96
C ASN A 110 -13.85 2.94 3.05
N MET A 111 -12.96 3.77 3.59
CA MET A 111 -13.29 4.62 4.75
C MET A 111 -13.84 5.98 4.35
N GLN A 112 -13.28 6.61 3.31
CA GLN A 112 -13.73 7.93 2.85
C GLN A 112 -14.69 7.88 1.67
N GLN A 113 -14.86 6.72 1.04
CA GLN A 113 -15.63 6.59 -0.21
C GLN A 113 -15.11 7.52 -1.32
N ASN A 114 -13.84 7.94 -1.23
CA ASN A 114 -13.19 8.82 -2.20
C ASN A 114 -12.51 7.98 -3.28
N ILE A 115 -13.28 7.63 -4.31
CA ILE A 115 -12.83 6.77 -5.41
C ILE A 115 -11.74 7.46 -6.24
N ASP A 116 -11.83 8.78 -6.43
CA ASP A 116 -10.87 9.53 -7.24
C ASP A 116 -9.48 9.55 -6.60
N LEU A 117 -9.40 9.79 -5.29
CA LEU A 117 -8.13 9.76 -4.55
C LEU A 117 -7.58 8.34 -4.47
N ALA A 118 -8.44 7.34 -4.27
CA ALA A 118 -8.03 5.93 -4.32
C ALA A 118 -7.42 5.59 -5.69
N ALA A 119 -8.08 5.94 -6.80
CA ALA A 119 -7.56 5.70 -8.14
C ALA A 119 -6.21 6.38 -8.39
N GLN A 120 -6.03 7.61 -7.89
CA GLN A 120 -4.75 8.32 -7.99
C GLN A 120 -3.61 7.58 -7.25
N PHE A 121 -3.85 7.10 -6.03
CA PHE A 121 -2.87 6.33 -5.28
C PHE A 121 -2.65 4.92 -5.86
N GLY A 122 -3.68 4.31 -6.45
CA GLY A 122 -3.55 3.08 -7.21
C GLY A 122 -2.64 3.25 -8.43
N GLN A 123 -2.82 4.34 -9.20
CA GLN A 123 -1.94 4.63 -10.32
C GLN A 123 -0.51 4.96 -9.85
N LEU A 124 -0.35 5.69 -8.75
CA LEU A 124 0.96 5.94 -8.14
C LEU A 124 1.65 4.62 -7.78
N SER A 125 0.93 3.66 -7.20
CA SER A 125 1.45 2.33 -6.88
C SER A 125 1.98 1.60 -8.13
N LEU A 126 1.21 1.58 -9.23
CA LEU A 126 1.65 0.99 -10.51
C LEU A 126 2.89 1.67 -11.07
N ASN A 127 2.96 3.00 -10.97
CA ASN A 127 4.10 3.77 -11.46
C ASN A 127 5.35 3.50 -10.62
N VAL A 128 5.21 3.41 -9.29
CA VAL A 128 6.32 3.15 -8.36
C VAL A 128 6.85 1.72 -8.53
N VAL A 129 5.98 0.69 -8.62
CA VAL A 129 6.45 -0.70 -8.82
C VAL A 129 7.18 -0.85 -10.16
N SER A 130 6.76 -0.11 -11.18
CA SER A 130 7.42 -0.06 -12.48
C SER A 130 8.78 0.65 -12.40
N LYS A 131 8.86 1.78 -11.67
CA LYS A 131 10.11 2.55 -11.50
C LYS A 131 11.21 1.76 -10.78
N PHE A 132 10.87 1.01 -9.73
CA PHE A 132 11.83 0.17 -9.02
C PHE A 132 12.12 -1.16 -9.71
N ASP A 133 11.33 -1.51 -10.74
CA ASP A 133 11.32 -2.80 -11.44
C ASP A 133 11.36 -4.01 -10.49
N ASP A 134 10.67 -3.90 -9.35
CA ASP A 134 10.60 -5.00 -8.39
C ASP A 134 9.56 -6.03 -8.83
N LYS A 135 10.04 -6.99 -9.63
CA LYS A 135 9.21 -8.08 -10.14
C LYS A 135 8.61 -8.94 -9.04
N THR A 136 9.21 -8.99 -7.84
CA THR A 136 8.69 -9.80 -6.73
C THR A 136 7.46 -9.17 -6.08
N THR A 137 7.36 -7.85 -6.12
CA THR A 137 6.25 -7.05 -5.57
C THR A 137 5.11 -6.82 -6.56
N LYS A 138 5.37 -6.85 -7.88
CA LYS A 138 4.32 -6.65 -8.91
C LYS A 138 3.06 -7.53 -8.72
N PRO A 139 3.17 -8.84 -8.45
CA PRO A 139 1.99 -9.70 -8.26
C PRO A 139 1.06 -9.21 -7.15
N GLU A 140 1.63 -8.78 -6.02
CA GLU A 140 0.91 -8.24 -4.87
C GLU A 140 0.19 -6.93 -5.23
N VAL A 141 0.89 -5.99 -5.87
CA VAL A 141 0.31 -4.71 -6.31
C VAL A 141 -0.86 -4.96 -7.28
N PHE A 142 -0.67 -5.86 -8.25
CA PHE A 142 -1.68 -6.16 -9.25
C PHE A 142 -2.91 -6.83 -8.64
N PHE A 143 -2.71 -7.75 -7.69
CA PHE A 143 -3.79 -8.34 -6.92
C PHE A 143 -4.59 -7.27 -6.16
N LEU A 144 -3.91 -6.43 -5.36
CA LEU A 144 -4.57 -5.41 -4.53
C LEU A 144 -5.38 -4.42 -5.40
N LEU A 145 -4.78 -3.91 -6.48
CA LEU A 145 -5.46 -2.94 -7.33
C LEU A 145 -6.56 -3.58 -8.18
N GLY A 146 -6.31 -4.75 -8.76
CA GLY A 146 -7.29 -5.45 -9.57
C GLY A 146 -8.54 -5.83 -8.77
N CYS A 147 -8.35 -6.38 -7.58
CA CYS A 147 -9.46 -6.88 -6.76
C CYS A 147 -10.26 -5.75 -6.10
N PHE A 148 -9.61 -4.68 -5.65
CA PHE A 148 -10.26 -3.72 -4.76
C PHE A 148 -10.51 -2.34 -5.39
N ILE A 149 -9.75 -1.96 -6.42
CA ILE A 149 -9.71 -0.58 -6.91
C ILE A 149 -10.15 -0.46 -8.37
N LEU A 150 -9.46 -1.13 -9.30
CA LEU A 150 -9.61 -0.88 -10.74
C LEU A 150 -11.01 -1.19 -11.27
N HIS A 151 -11.70 -2.18 -10.71
CA HIS A 151 -13.08 -2.47 -11.10
C HIS A 151 -14.07 -1.31 -10.85
N ARG A 152 -13.68 -0.29 -10.08
CA ARG A 152 -14.49 0.90 -9.79
C ARG A 152 -14.31 2.02 -10.81
N THR A 153 -13.17 2.05 -11.50
CA THR A 153 -12.78 3.16 -12.38
C THR A 153 -12.41 2.73 -13.80
N SER A 154 -12.20 1.44 -14.03
CA SER A 154 -11.70 0.86 -15.28
C SER A 154 -12.65 -0.22 -15.79
N HIS A 155 -12.57 -0.54 -17.08
CA HIS A 155 -13.36 -1.63 -17.63
C HIS A 155 -12.91 -2.98 -17.04
N LEU A 156 -13.87 -3.88 -16.81
CA LEU A 156 -13.58 -5.22 -16.26
C LEU A 156 -12.50 -5.98 -17.05
N LYS A 157 -12.44 -5.78 -18.38
CA LYS A 157 -11.41 -6.38 -19.23
C LYS A 157 -9.99 -5.92 -18.85
N GLU A 158 -9.82 -4.66 -18.50
CA GLU A 158 -8.52 -4.10 -18.08
C GLU A 158 -8.11 -4.66 -16.72
N THR A 159 -9.06 -4.70 -15.78
CA THR A 159 -8.88 -5.33 -14.46
C THR A 159 -8.44 -6.79 -14.58
N LEU A 160 -9.13 -7.59 -15.40
CA LEU A 160 -8.80 -8.99 -15.63
C LEU A 160 -7.44 -9.17 -16.32
N THR A 161 -7.08 -8.26 -17.22
CA THR A 161 -5.76 -8.29 -17.89
C THR A 161 -4.65 -8.09 -16.86
N LEU A 162 -4.78 -7.10 -15.99
CA LEU A 162 -3.80 -6.84 -14.92
C LEU A 162 -3.68 -8.04 -13.96
N LEU A 163 -4.80 -8.63 -13.56
CA LEU A 163 -4.79 -9.80 -12.69
C LEU A 163 -4.08 -10.99 -13.36
N ARG A 164 -4.37 -11.31 -14.63
CA ARG A 164 -3.69 -12.39 -15.35
C ARG A 164 -2.19 -12.17 -15.48
N GLU A 165 -1.77 -10.93 -15.70
CA GLU A 165 -0.35 -10.57 -15.69
C GLU A 165 0.26 -10.82 -14.30
N GLY A 166 -0.44 -10.42 -13.23
CA GLY A 166 -0.01 -10.64 -11.85
C GLY A 166 0.12 -12.12 -11.50
N TYR A 167 -0.82 -12.96 -11.95
CA TYR A 167 -0.74 -14.42 -11.81
C TYR A 167 0.51 -14.98 -12.49
N THR A 168 0.73 -14.60 -13.75
CA THR A 168 1.86 -15.09 -14.54
C THR A 168 3.19 -14.68 -13.90
N LEU A 169 3.33 -13.40 -13.55
CA LEU A 169 4.51 -12.88 -12.84
C LEU A 169 4.71 -13.59 -11.50
N GLY A 170 3.64 -13.84 -10.75
CA GLY A 170 3.70 -14.54 -9.46
C GLY A 170 4.28 -15.95 -9.59
N LEU A 171 3.90 -16.69 -10.64
CA LEU A 171 4.51 -17.99 -10.95
C LEU A 171 5.98 -17.87 -11.35
N GLU A 172 6.32 -16.87 -12.19
CA GLU A 172 7.69 -16.65 -12.67
C GLU A 172 8.69 -16.33 -11.55
N VAL A 173 8.27 -15.53 -10.57
CA VAL A 173 9.16 -15.07 -9.47
C VAL A 173 8.99 -15.85 -8.17
N GLY A 174 8.15 -16.89 -8.18
CA GLY A 174 7.88 -17.73 -7.00
C GLY A 174 7.02 -17.06 -5.91
N ASN A 175 6.31 -15.97 -6.23
CA ASN A 175 5.33 -15.35 -5.34
C ASN A 175 4.00 -16.12 -5.40
N LEU A 176 4.01 -17.32 -4.82
CA LEU A 176 2.89 -18.27 -4.88
C LEU A 176 1.65 -17.82 -4.11
N GLU A 177 1.82 -16.98 -3.08
CA GLU A 177 0.73 -16.42 -2.29
C GLU A 177 -0.22 -15.62 -3.18
N TYR A 178 0.30 -14.59 -3.85
CA TYR A 178 -0.51 -13.72 -4.71
C TYR A 178 -0.90 -14.39 -6.02
N ALA A 179 -0.07 -15.30 -6.56
CA ALA A 179 -0.50 -16.14 -7.68
C ALA A 179 -1.72 -17.00 -7.31
N GLY A 180 -1.71 -17.63 -6.13
CA GLY A 180 -2.84 -18.43 -5.63
C GLY A 180 -4.10 -17.59 -5.44
N TYR A 181 -3.98 -16.42 -4.82
CA TYR A 181 -5.12 -15.51 -4.63
C TYR A 181 -5.74 -15.05 -5.95
N ILE A 182 -4.92 -14.75 -6.96
CA ILE A 182 -5.43 -14.36 -8.28
C ILE A 182 -6.07 -15.54 -9.02
N ALA A 183 -5.53 -16.75 -8.89
CA ALA A 183 -6.05 -17.94 -9.59
C ALA A 183 -7.51 -18.24 -9.22
N ILE A 184 -7.85 -18.15 -7.92
CA ILE A 184 -9.22 -18.35 -7.42
C ILE A 184 -10.24 -17.45 -8.14
N LEU A 185 -9.82 -16.25 -8.57
CA LEU A 185 -10.67 -15.28 -9.23
C LEU A 185 -10.78 -15.49 -10.75
N ASN A 186 -9.83 -16.18 -11.38
CA ASN A 186 -9.83 -16.44 -12.83
C ASN A 186 -10.62 -17.70 -13.21
N ASP A 187 -10.91 -18.59 -12.25
CA ASP A 187 -11.74 -19.80 -12.45
C ASP A 187 -13.25 -19.54 -12.24
N LEU A 188 -13.67 -18.28 -12.09
CA LEU A 188 -15.06 -17.80 -12.05
C LEU A 188 -15.46 -17.17 -13.40
#